data_AF-A0A2E7XBG1-F1
#
_entry.id   AF-A0A2E7XBG1-F1
#
_cell.length_a   1.000
_cell.length_b   1.000
_cell.length_c   1.000
_cell.angle_alpha   90.00
_cell.angle_beta   90.00
_cell.angle_gamma   90.00
#
_symmetry.space_group_name_H-M   'P 1'
#
loop_
_entity.id
_entity.type
_entity.pdbx_description
1 polymer ?
#
loop_
_entity_poly.entity_id
_entity_poly.type
_entity_poly.pdbx_seq_one_letter_code
_entity_poly.pdbx_strand_id
1 'polypeptide(L)'
;MPPLVHVLGTGRPDMDLPLLLAGLHADLEIGTRTTLRLEPTSGDGWGPGRAVDLAIGAGFVARAEARAGDDAVEVDVERHRSLPDTVAPGMRLLVVGLNPSPASADSGVGYHRPGNRFWPAALAAGLVGVDRDPRHALTHHGLGMTDLVRRTTARADEVAPDELREGFERVERLCAWLRPRTICFVGLGGWRVVADRKAVAGVQDRTLGGVPVYVMPSTSGLNAHSRLDDLTAHFRAAGELADGA
;
A
#
# COMPACT_ATOMS: atom_id res chain seq x y z
N MET A 1 23.34 -16.02 -18.08
CA MET A 1 22.81 -16.91 -17.03
C MET A 1 21.33 -16.58 -16.90
N PRO A 2 20.42 -17.57 -16.85
CA PRO A 2 19.01 -17.27 -16.59
C PRO A 2 18.86 -16.54 -15.25
N PRO A 3 17.87 -15.64 -15.10
CA PRO A 3 17.58 -15.01 -13.82
C PRO A 3 17.28 -16.08 -12.75
N LEU A 4 17.63 -15.78 -11.50
CA LEU A 4 17.23 -16.61 -10.37
C LEU A 4 15.69 -16.69 -10.34
N VAL A 5 15.14 -17.81 -9.87
CA VAL A 5 13.67 -17.99 -9.75
C VAL A 5 13.33 -18.12 -8.28
N HIS A 6 12.38 -17.31 -7.80
CA HIS A 6 11.80 -17.43 -6.46
C HIS A 6 10.38 -17.96 -6.57
N VAL A 7 10.13 -19.12 -5.97
CA VAL A 7 8.80 -19.73 -5.90
C VAL A 7 8.10 -19.26 -4.63
N LEU A 8 6.90 -18.70 -4.77
CA LEU A 8 6.12 -18.15 -3.66
C LEU A 8 4.66 -18.61 -3.75
N GLY A 9 4.03 -18.81 -2.58
CA GLY A 9 2.60 -19.12 -2.48
C GLY A 9 2.24 -20.60 -2.47
N THR A 10 3.21 -21.52 -2.61
CA THR A 10 2.95 -22.97 -2.62
C THR A 10 2.12 -23.40 -1.41
N GLY A 11 0.93 -23.96 -1.66
CA GLY A 11 0.01 -24.43 -0.62
C GLY A 11 -0.63 -23.31 0.23
N ARG A 12 -0.54 -22.05 -0.21
CA ARG A 12 -1.11 -20.88 0.47
C ARG A 12 -2.11 -20.15 -0.43
N PRO A 13 -3.13 -19.49 0.12
CA PRO A 13 -4.04 -18.66 -0.67
C PRO A 13 -3.29 -17.49 -1.31
N ASP A 14 -3.80 -16.98 -2.43
CA ASP A 14 -3.23 -15.81 -3.13
C ASP A 14 -3.17 -14.55 -2.24
N MET A 15 -4.07 -14.47 -1.25
CA MET A 15 -4.12 -13.41 -0.25
C MET A 15 -2.90 -13.36 0.70
N ASP A 16 -2.09 -14.42 0.79
CA ASP A 16 -0.84 -14.44 1.57
C ASP A 16 0.33 -13.78 0.82
N LEU A 17 0.24 -13.71 -0.52
CA LEU A 17 1.34 -13.25 -1.38
C LEU A 17 1.86 -11.84 -1.06
N PRO A 18 1.04 -10.83 -0.68
CA PRO A 18 1.58 -9.51 -0.34
C PRO A 18 2.68 -9.56 0.73
N LEU A 19 2.48 -10.31 1.81
CA LEU A 19 3.45 -10.39 2.92
C LEU A 19 4.64 -11.30 2.60
N LEU A 20 4.45 -12.31 1.75
CA LEU A 20 5.54 -13.16 1.25
C LEU A 20 6.46 -12.37 0.32
N LEU A 21 5.88 -11.61 -0.61
CA LEU A 21 6.61 -10.73 -1.52
C LEU A 21 7.33 -9.61 -0.76
N ALA A 22 6.71 -9.05 0.28
CA ALA A 22 7.36 -8.09 1.16
C ALA A 22 8.59 -8.68 1.88
N GLY A 23 8.53 -9.95 2.29
CA GLY A 23 9.68 -10.67 2.85
C GLY A 23 10.80 -10.80 1.82
N LEU A 24 10.48 -11.29 0.62
CA LEU A 24 11.45 -11.41 -0.47
C LEU A 24 12.08 -10.06 -0.84
N HIS A 25 11.29 -8.98 -0.90
CA HIS A 25 11.81 -7.64 -1.20
C HIS A 25 12.84 -7.15 -0.18
N ALA A 26 12.67 -7.50 1.09
CA ALA A 26 13.61 -7.16 2.15
C ALA A 26 14.93 -7.95 2.04
N ASP A 27 14.87 -9.19 1.54
CA ASP A 27 16.02 -10.07 1.38
C ASP A 27 16.84 -9.78 0.10
N LEU A 28 16.27 -9.06 -0.87
CA LEU A 28 16.91 -8.75 -2.14
C LEU A 28 17.54 -7.35 -2.17
N GLU A 29 18.74 -7.27 -2.75
CA GLU A 29 19.42 -6.00 -3.01
C GLU A 29 18.67 -5.15 -4.06
N ILE A 30 18.82 -3.82 -3.95
CA ILE A 30 18.29 -2.88 -4.95
C ILE A 30 18.97 -3.13 -6.30
N GLY A 31 18.16 -3.27 -7.35
CA GLY A 31 18.61 -3.56 -8.71
C GLY A 31 18.70 -5.04 -9.04
N THR A 32 18.50 -5.95 -8.07
CA THR A 32 18.48 -7.39 -8.36
C THR A 32 17.36 -7.73 -9.34
N ARG A 33 17.72 -8.43 -10.42
CA ARG A 33 16.79 -8.98 -11.40
C ARG A 33 16.55 -10.45 -11.12
N THR A 34 15.28 -10.83 -11.08
CA THR A 34 14.85 -12.18 -10.73
C THR A 34 13.50 -12.49 -11.37
N THR A 35 13.12 -13.76 -11.38
CA THR A 35 11.78 -14.20 -11.80
C THR A 35 10.99 -14.62 -10.57
N LEU A 36 9.82 -14.01 -10.38
CA LEU A 36 8.85 -14.44 -9.40
C LEU A 36 7.98 -15.52 -10.04
N ARG A 37 7.99 -16.73 -9.49
CA ARG A 37 7.03 -17.78 -9.82
C ARG A 37 5.99 -17.85 -8.71
N LEU A 38 4.81 -17.31 -8.97
CA LEU A 38 3.71 -17.23 -8.02
C LEU A 38 2.73 -18.39 -8.25
N GLU A 39 2.65 -19.31 -7.30
CA GLU A 39 1.82 -20.52 -7.38
C GLU A 39 0.91 -20.69 -6.15
N PRO A 40 0.02 -19.69 -5.88
CA PRO A 40 -0.94 -19.81 -4.79
C PRO A 40 -2.04 -20.81 -5.12
N THR A 41 -2.74 -21.26 -4.08
CA THR A 41 -4.11 -21.75 -4.22
C THR A 41 -4.96 -20.60 -4.76
N SER A 42 -5.35 -20.71 -6.03
CA SER A 42 -5.92 -19.61 -6.80
C SER A 42 -7.33 -19.27 -6.34
N GLY A 43 -7.54 -18.02 -5.91
CA GLY A 43 -8.86 -17.46 -5.65
C GLY A 43 -9.47 -16.78 -6.88
N ASP A 44 -10.70 -16.28 -6.74
CA ASP A 44 -11.40 -15.56 -7.82
C ASP A 44 -10.58 -14.36 -8.32
N GLY A 45 -10.39 -14.29 -9.63
CA GLY A 45 -9.63 -13.22 -10.29
C GLY A 45 -8.11 -13.34 -10.17
N TRP A 46 -7.58 -14.48 -9.72
CA TRP A 46 -6.16 -14.79 -9.85
C TRP A 46 -5.75 -14.87 -11.33
N GLY A 47 -4.56 -14.35 -11.65
CA GLY A 47 -4.02 -14.36 -13.01
C GLY A 47 -2.90 -13.33 -13.22
N PRO A 48 -2.40 -13.17 -14.46
CA PRO A 48 -1.30 -12.27 -14.82
C PRO A 48 -1.45 -10.84 -14.28
N GLY A 49 -2.65 -10.25 -14.39
CA GLY A 49 -2.91 -8.91 -13.89
C GLY A 49 -2.68 -8.77 -12.38
N ARG A 50 -3.27 -9.68 -11.58
CA ARG A 50 -3.09 -9.68 -10.11
C ARG A 50 -1.63 -9.94 -9.73
N ALA A 51 -0.95 -10.86 -10.41
CA ALA A 51 0.46 -11.13 -10.16
C ALA A 51 1.34 -9.88 -10.37
N VAL A 52 1.12 -9.14 -11.45
CA VAL A 52 1.83 -7.87 -11.73
C VAL A 52 1.48 -6.82 -10.68
N ASP A 53 0.21 -6.64 -10.33
CA ASP A 53 -0.21 -5.69 -9.30
C ASP A 53 0.44 -5.97 -7.94
N LEU A 54 0.56 -7.24 -7.56
CA LEU A 54 1.21 -7.68 -6.33
C LEU A 54 2.73 -7.46 -6.37
N ALA A 55 3.38 -7.75 -7.50
CA ALA A 55 4.80 -7.47 -7.69
C ALA A 55 5.08 -5.95 -7.56
N ILE A 56 4.27 -5.12 -8.22
CA ILE A 56 4.36 -3.66 -8.08
C ILE A 56 4.11 -3.25 -6.62
N GLY A 57 3.05 -3.79 -6.00
CA GLY A 57 2.71 -3.57 -4.59
C GLY A 57 3.86 -3.85 -3.62
N ALA A 58 4.63 -4.90 -3.91
CA ALA A 58 5.81 -5.29 -3.15
C ALA A 58 7.09 -4.50 -3.50
N GLY A 59 7.01 -3.48 -4.36
CA GLY A 59 8.16 -2.61 -4.68
C GLY A 59 9.06 -3.12 -5.79
N PHE A 60 8.55 -4.02 -6.64
CA PHE A 60 9.24 -4.47 -7.85
C PHE A 60 8.79 -3.71 -9.09
N VAL A 61 9.65 -3.67 -10.11
CA VAL A 61 9.30 -3.22 -11.47
C VAL A 61 9.24 -4.43 -12.38
N ALA A 62 8.08 -4.67 -13.00
CA ALA A 62 7.95 -5.70 -14.03
C ALA A 62 8.80 -5.33 -15.26
N ARG A 63 9.58 -6.28 -15.76
CA ARG A 63 10.49 -6.10 -16.92
C ARG A 63 9.95 -6.73 -18.21
N ALA A 64 8.92 -7.56 -18.10
CA ALA A 64 8.22 -8.19 -19.21
C ALA A 64 6.76 -8.45 -18.82
N GLU A 65 5.94 -8.82 -19.81
CA GLU A 65 4.59 -9.31 -19.55
C GLU A 65 4.64 -10.58 -18.69
N ALA A 66 3.70 -10.68 -17.74
CA ALA A 66 3.56 -11.86 -16.91
C ALA A 66 3.08 -13.04 -17.75
N ARG A 67 3.65 -14.21 -17.48
CA ARG A 67 3.39 -15.45 -18.22
C ARG A 67 2.55 -16.37 -17.35
N ALA A 68 1.37 -16.74 -17.83
CA ALA A 68 0.53 -17.74 -17.18
C ALA A 68 1.00 -19.15 -17.60
N GLY A 69 1.19 -20.02 -16.61
CA GLY A 69 1.21 -21.47 -16.77
C GLY A 69 -0.02 -22.09 -16.09
N ASP A 70 -0.07 -23.43 -16.04
CA ASP A 70 -1.24 -24.15 -15.54
C ASP A 70 -1.56 -23.84 -14.07
N ASP A 71 -0.54 -23.81 -13.20
CA ASP A 71 -0.70 -23.59 -11.75
C ASP A 71 0.08 -22.37 -11.22
N ALA A 72 0.74 -21.61 -12.10
CA ALA A 72 1.63 -20.53 -11.68
C ALA A 72 1.59 -19.34 -12.64
N VAL A 73 1.88 -18.16 -12.12
CA VAL A 73 2.16 -16.97 -12.91
C VAL A 73 3.60 -16.56 -12.69
N GLU A 74 4.34 -16.38 -13.78
CA GLU A 74 5.72 -15.93 -13.74
C GLU A 74 5.84 -14.46 -14.13
N VAL A 75 6.59 -13.69 -13.35
CA VAL A 75 6.86 -12.27 -13.61
C VAL A 75 8.36 -12.02 -13.49
N ASP A 76 8.98 -11.55 -14.57
CA ASP A 76 10.36 -11.06 -14.50
C ASP A 76 10.37 -9.67 -13.90
N VAL A 77 11.13 -9.50 -12.84
CA VAL A 77 11.12 -8.28 -12.04
C VAL A 77 12.51 -7.77 -11.74
N GLU A 78 12.59 -6.48 -11.43
CA GLU A 78 13.74 -5.86 -10.80
C GLU A 78 13.34 -5.22 -9.47
N ARG A 79 14.12 -5.47 -8.42
CA ARG A 79 13.87 -4.89 -7.10
C ARG A 79 14.20 -3.40 -7.12
N HIS A 80 13.19 -2.56 -6.89
CA HIS A 80 13.36 -1.12 -6.87
C HIS A 80 13.48 -0.61 -5.44
N ARG A 81 14.13 0.53 -5.21
CA ARG A 81 14.08 1.20 -3.90
C ARG A 81 12.64 1.65 -3.63
N SER A 82 11.97 0.97 -2.71
CA SER A 82 10.54 1.11 -2.46
C SER A 82 10.18 0.60 -1.06
N LEU A 83 8.90 0.70 -0.70
CA LEU A 83 8.30 0.15 0.50
C LEU A 83 7.18 -0.83 0.08
N PRO A 84 7.31 -2.12 0.41
CA PRO A 84 6.27 -3.11 0.13
C PRO A 84 4.97 -2.83 0.86
N ASP A 85 3.86 -3.31 0.29
CA ASP A 85 2.59 -3.36 0.98
C ASP A 85 2.63 -4.16 2.27
N THR A 86 1.89 -3.65 3.26
CA THR A 86 1.52 -4.43 4.45
C THR A 86 0.00 -4.55 4.45
N VAL A 87 -0.51 -5.53 3.71
CA VAL A 87 -1.95 -5.74 3.48
C VAL A 87 -2.30 -7.22 3.61
N ALA A 88 -3.54 -7.49 4.00
CA ALA A 88 -4.12 -8.82 4.16
C ALA A 88 -5.65 -8.74 4.02
N PRO A 89 -6.36 -9.86 3.88
CA PRO A 89 -7.82 -9.87 3.98
C PRO A 89 -8.30 -9.47 5.37
N GLY A 90 -9.55 -8.99 5.47
CA GLY A 90 -10.17 -8.65 6.75
C GLY A 90 -9.67 -7.37 7.39
N MET A 91 -8.96 -6.51 6.64
CA MET A 91 -8.53 -5.19 7.11
C MET A 91 -9.72 -4.35 7.54
N ARG A 92 -9.61 -3.75 8.73
CA ARG A 92 -10.52 -2.72 9.21
C ARG A 92 -10.29 -1.42 8.44
N LEU A 93 -9.04 -0.98 8.33
CA LEU A 93 -8.67 0.27 7.68
C LEU A 93 -7.46 0.06 6.77
N LEU A 94 -7.56 0.46 5.50
CA LEU A 94 -6.41 0.56 4.61
C LEU A 94 -5.94 2.01 4.54
N VAL A 95 -4.74 2.29 5.03
CA VAL A 95 -4.09 3.59 4.87
C VAL A 95 -3.39 3.65 3.52
N VAL A 96 -3.68 4.69 2.73
CA VAL A 96 -3.06 4.95 1.42
C VAL A 96 -2.27 6.24 1.48
N GLY A 97 -0.95 6.12 1.43
CA GLY A 97 -0.04 7.26 1.26
C GLY A 97 0.20 7.60 -0.22
N LEU A 98 1.04 8.62 -0.43
CA LEU A 98 1.39 9.07 -1.78
C LEU A 98 2.46 8.16 -2.39
N ASN A 99 3.63 8.13 -1.77
CA ASN A 99 4.80 7.37 -2.18
C ASN A 99 5.84 7.32 -1.02
N PRO A 100 6.75 6.34 -1.02
CA PRO A 100 7.70 6.18 0.06
C PRO A 100 8.79 7.26 0.01
N SER A 101 9.16 7.76 1.19
CA SER A 101 10.38 8.55 1.37
C SER A 101 11.62 7.64 1.40
N PRO A 102 12.82 8.14 1.08
CA PRO A 102 14.09 7.43 1.27
C PRO A 102 14.19 6.68 2.60
N ALA A 103 13.86 7.34 3.71
CA ALA A 103 13.94 6.76 5.03
C ALA A 103 12.91 5.63 5.26
N SER A 104 11.74 5.73 4.62
CA SER A 104 10.70 4.69 4.73
C SER A 104 11.05 3.47 3.88
N ALA A 105 11.59 3.69 2.68
CA ALA A 105 12.06 2.62 1.81
C ALA A 105 13.24 1.85 2.42
N ASP A 106 14.15 2.55 3.10
CA ASP A 106 15.34 1.92 3.70
C ASP A 106 15.02 1.18 5.01
N SER A 107 14.09 1.70 5.81
CA SER A 107 13.70 1.07 7.09
C SER A 107 12.65 -0.03 6.95
N GLY A 108 11.97 -0.10 5.80
CA GLY A 108 10.80 -0.97 5.63
C GLY A 108 9.57 -0.49 6.41
N VAL A 109 9.57 0.74 6.92
CA VAL A 109 8.48 1.29 7.73
C VAL A 109 7.90 2.56 7.09
N GLY A 110 6.60 2.53 6.78
CA GLY A 110 5.86 3.70 6.31
C GLY A 110 5.92 4.84 7.32
N TYR A 111 5.99 6.09 6.86
CA TYR A 111 5.98 7.27 7.73
C TYR A 111 7.06 7.29 8.83
N HIS A 112 8.19 6.60 8.62
CA HIS A 112 9.23 6.37 9.62
C HIS A 112 9.86 7.63 10.25
N ARG A 113 10.04 8.71 9.48
CA ARG A 113 10.81 9.90 9.91
C ARG A 113 10.22 10.53 11.20
N PRO A 114 11.04 10.99 12.15
CA PRO A 114 10.56 11.62 13.39
C PRO A 114 9.61 12.81 13.19
N GLY A 115 9.82 13.58 12.12
CA GLY A 115 8.94 14.72 11.77
C GLY A 115 7.60 14.31 11.15
N ASN A 116 7.37 13.03 10.84
CA ASN A 116 6.08 12.56 10.36
C ASN A 116 5.19 12.18 11.54
N ARG A 117 3.95 12.70 11.56
CA ARG A 117 3.02 12.57 12.68
C ARG A 117 2.02 11.43 12.52
N PHE A 118 2.19 10.57 11.52
CA PHE A 118 1.32 9.41 11.29
C PHE A 118 1.24 8.52 12.52
N TRP A 119 2.38 7.98 12.98
CA TRP A 119 2.38 7.01 14.08
C TRP A 119 1.90 7.59 15.41
N PRO A 120 2.35 8.80 15.84
CA PRO A 120 1.79 9.44 17.02
C PRO A 120 0.27 9.65 16.94
N ALA A 121 -0.26 10.07 15.77
CA ALA A 121 -1.68 10.29 15.59
C ALA A 121 -2.48 8.98 15.57
N ALA A 122 -1.94 7.93 14.93
CA ALA A 122 -2.54 6.60 14.89
C ALA A 122 -2.59 5.95 16.28
N LEU A 123 -1.52 6.09 17.08
CA LEU A 123 -1.48 5.66 18.49
C LEU A 123 -2.53 6.40 19.32
N ALA A 124 -2.56 7.74 19.22
CA ALA A 124 -3.53 8.56 19.96
C ALA A 124 -4.99 8.30 19.53
N ALA A 125 -5.20 7.85 18.29
CA ALA A 125 -6.50 7.43 17.77
C ALA A 125 -6.87 5.98 18.14
N GLY A 126 -5.97 5.21 18.76
CA GLY A 126 -6.19 3.80 19.09
C GLY A 126 -6.21 2.88 17.86
N LEU A 127 -5.73 3.35 16.71
CA LEU A 127 -5.67 2.58 15.47
C LEU A 127 -4.49 1.60 15.43
N VAL A 128 -3.50 1.81 16.28
CA VAL A 128 -2.34 0.94 16.48
C VAL A 128 -1.94 0.92 17.96
N GLY A 129 -1.32 -0.16 18.41
CA GLY A 129 -0.84 -0.33 19.79
C GLY A 129 0.68 -0.27 19.95
N VAL A 130 1.43 -0.34 18.84
CA VAL A 130 2.90 -0.31 18.82
C VAL A 130 3.37 0.73 17.81
N ASP A 131 4.30 1.59 18.22
CA ASP A 131 4.90 2.60 17.36
C ASP A 131 5.75 1.95 16.27
N ARG A 132 5.59 2.38 15.01
CA ARG A 132 6.41 1.98 13.87
C ARG A 132 6.47 0.47 13.57
N ASP A 133 5.43 -0.28 13.92
CA ASP A 133 5.32 -1.70 13.58
C ASP A 133 4.10 -1.97 12.66
N PRO A 134 4.28 -1.97 11.33
CA PRO A 134 3.20 -2.18 10.39
C PRO A 134 2.63 -3.61 10.43
N ARG A 135 3.45 -4.63 10.78
CA ARG A 135 2.96 -6.02 10.89
C ARG A 135 2.08 -6.19 12.13
N HIS A 136 2.45 -5.57 13.25
CA HIS A 136 1.62 -5.52 14.44
C HIS A 136 0.33 -4.73 14.19
N ALA A 137 0.41 -3.58 13.51
CA ALA A 137 -0.75 -2.78 13.13
C ALA A 137 -1.76 -3.60 12.29
N LEU A 138 -1.28 -4.32 11.28
CA LEU A 138 -2.11 -5.17 10.45
C LEU A 138 -2.73 -6.33 11.23
N THR A 139 -1.92 -7.08 11.98
CA THR A 139 -2.34 -8.32 12.63
C THR A 139 -3.28 -8.08 13.81
N HIS A 140 -3.01 -7.05 14.63
CA HIS A 140 -3.72 -6.81 15.88
C HIS A 140 -4.78 -5.72 15.81
N HIS A 141 -4.70 -4.81 14.82
CA HIS A 141 -5.64 -3.69 14.68
C HIS A 141 -6.35 -3.66 13.32
N GLY A 142 -6.01 -4.58 12.41
CA GLY A 142 -6.58 -4.60 11.06
C GLY A 142 -6.20 -3.37 10.23
N LEU A 143 -5.09 -2.69 10.57
CA LEU A 143 -4.62 -1.52 9.85
C LEU A 143 -3.57 -1.91 8.81
N GLY A 144 -3.96 -1.90 7.54
CA GLY A 144 -3.07 -2.12 6.41
C GLY A 144 -2.48 -0.82 5.88
N MET A 145 -1.38 -0.93 5.13
CA MET A 145 -0.67 0.20 4.55
C MET A 145 -0.24 -0.07 3.11
N THR A 146 -0.49 0.91 2.25
CA THR A 146 -0.01 0.97 0.86
C THR A 146 0.31 2.43 0.50
N ASP A 147 1.05 2.63 -0.59
CA ASP A 147 1.16 3.92 -1.26
C ASP A 147 0.51 3.84 -2.65
N LEU A 148 0.10 4.98 -3.21
CA LEU A 148 -0.31 5.07 -4.63
C LEU A 148 0.86 4.69 -5.54
N VAL A 149 2.00 5.37 -5.34
CA VAL A 149 3.20 5.24 -6.17
C VAL A 149 4.32 4.55 -5.40
N ARG A 150 4.94 3.56 -6.02
CA ARG A 150 5.97 2.72 -5.39
C ARG A 150 7.37 3.29 -5.53
N ARG A 151 7.57 4.21 -6.46
CA ARG A 151 8.86 4.87 -6.66
C ARG A 151 9.18 5.76 -5.47
N THR A 152 10.33 5.51 -4.85
CA THR A 152 10.84 6.35 -3.77
C THR A 152 11.29 7.70 -4.31
N THR A 153 10.81 8.81 -3.72
CA THR A 153 11.25 10.17 -4.05
C THR A 153 11.59 10.95 -2.79
N ALA A 154 12.49 11.94 -2.91
CA ALA A 154 12.83 12.78 -1.76
C ALA A 154 11.66 13.72 -1.41
N ARG A 155 10.90 14.13 -2.42
CA ARG A 155 9.77 15.06 -2.31
C ARG A 155 8.55 14.56 -3.08
N ALA A 156 7.38 14.87 -2.55
CA ALA A 156 6.09 14.50 -3.11
C ALA A 156 5.81 15.13 -4.49
N ASP A 157 6.38 16.30 -4.78
CA ASP A 157 6.22 17.03 -6.04
C ASP A 157 7.00 16.39 -7.21
N GLU A 158 7.83 15.39 -6.94
CA GLU A 158 8.54 14.60 -7.96
C GLU A 158 7.69 13.45 -8.54
N VAL A 159 6.51 13.20 -7.99
CA VAL A 159 5.59 12.15 -8.47
C VAL A 159 4.77 12.68 -9.64
N ALA A 160 4.85 12.01 -10.79
CA ALA A 160 4.13 12.44 -11.98
C ALA A 160 2.61 12.13 -11.88
N PRO A 161 1.75 12.94 -12.54
CA PRO A 161 0.31 12.66 -12.59
C PRO A 161 -0.06 11.28 -13.15
N ASP A 162 0.69 10.78 -14.13
CA ASP A 162 0.43 9.45 -14.72
C ASP A 162 0.75 8.33 -13.73
N GLU A 163 1.84 8.44 -12.96
CA GLU A 163 2.14 7.49 -11.88
C GLU A 163 1.02 7.45 -10.84
N LEU A 164 0.40 8.60 -10.53
CA LEU A 164 -0.75 8.66 -9.62
C LEU A 164 -1.96 7.93 -10.20
N ARG A 165 -2.25 8.08 -11.49
CA ARG A 165 -3.38 7.40 -12.15
C ARG A 165 -3.18 5.89 -12.16
N GLU A 166 -2.03 5.42 -12.61
CA GLU A 166 -1.68 3.99 -12.61
C GLU A 166 -1.71 3.41 -11.19
N GLY A 167 -1.15 4.13 -10.23
CA GLY A 167 -1.17 3.76 -8.82
C GLY A 167 -2.59 3.68 -8.24
N PHE A 168 -3.46 4.61 -8.62
CA PHE A 168 -4.85 4.64 -8.19
C PHE A 168 -5.63 3.45 -8.71
N GLU A 169 -5.49 3.12 -10.00
CA GLU A 169 -6.14 1.95 -10.60
C GLU A 169 -5.66 0.64 -9.95
N ARG A 170 -4.37 0.51 -9.64
CA ARG A 170 -3.83 -0.64 -8.91
C ARG A 170 -4.42 -0.75 -7.50
N VAL A 171 -4.47 0.36 -6.76
CA VAL A 171 -5.07 0.39 -5.42
C VAL A 171 -6.58 0.10 -5.49
N GLU A 172 -7.28 0.53 -6.53
CA GLU A 172 -8.69 0.18 -6.76
C GLU A 172 -8.89 -1.33 -6.90
N ARG A 173 -8.07 -1.99 -7.73
CA ARG A 173 -8.09 -3.46 -7.89
C ARG A 173 -7.73 -4.18 -6.59
N LEU A 174 -6.75 -3.67 -5.85
CA LEU A 174 -6.38 -4.18 -4.53
C LEU A 174 -7.56 -4.12 -3.54
N CYS A 175 -8.28 -2.99 -3.52
CA CYS A 175 -9.42 -2.80 -2.63
C CYS A 175 -10.63 -3.65 -3.03
N ALA A 176 -10.92 -3.78 -4.32
CA ALA A 176 -11.98 -4.66 -4.82
C ALA A 176 -11.74 -6.13 -4.44
N TRP A 177 -10.47 -6.55 -4.39
CA TRP A 177 -10.08 -7.90 -4.03
C TRP A 177 -10.04 -8.13 -2.51
N LEU A 178 -9.27 -7.33 -1.76
CA LEU A 178 -9.05 -7.53 -0.32
C LEU A 178 -10.19 -6.99 0.57
N ARG A 179 -11.04 -6.11 0.01
CA ARG A 179 -12.23 -5.55 0.65
C ARG A 179 -11.99 -5.05 2.09
N PRO A 180 -11.06 -4.09 2.32
CA PRO A 180 -11.01 -3.42 3.61
C PRO A 180 -12.36 -2.77 3.93
N ARG A 181 -12.71 -2.59 5.21
CA ARG A 181 -13.98 -1.92 5.57
C ARG A 181 -14.00 -0.44 5.20
N THR A 182 -12.84 0.21 5.24
CA THR A 182 -12.69 1.63 4.84
C THR A 182 -11.26 1.88 4.34
N ILE A 183 -11.12 2.86 3.45
CA ILE A 183 -9.84 3.35 2.95
C ILE A 183 -9.61 4.76 3.47
N CYS A 184 -8.42 5.05 4.00
CA CYS A 184 -8.01 6.37 4.44
C CYS A 184 -6.82 6.89 3.62
N PHE A 185 -7.06 7.85 2.75
CA PHE A 185 -6.00 8.55 2.02
C PHE A 185 -5.33 9.61 2.90
N VAL A 186 -4.01 9.52 3.06
CA VAL A 186 -3.22 10.49 3.82
C VAL A 186 -2.65 11.53 2.87
N GLY A 187 -3.27 12.71 2.86
CA GLY A 187 -2.94 13.82 1.97
C GLY A 187 -3.92 13.95 0.81
N LEU A 188 -4.49 15.15 0.66
CA LEU A 188 -5.50 15.44 -0.37
C LEU A 188 -4.90 15.54 -1.78
N GLY A 189 -3.59 15.78 -1.91
CA GLY A 189 -2.95 16.07 -3.20
C GLY A 189 -3.14 14.97 -4.23
N GLY A 190 -2.80 13.72 -3.88
CA GLY A 190 -2.98 12.57 -4.77
C GLY A 190 -4.45 12.36 -5.13
N TRP A 191 -5.34 12.33 -4.13
CA TRP A 191 -6.77 12.18 -4.35
C TRP A 191 -7.37 13.26 -5.26
N ARG A 192 -6.93 14.52 -5.12
CA ARG A 192 -7.38 15.63 -5.98
C ARG A 192 -6.95 15.51 -7.43
N VAL A 193 -5.87 14.79 -7.71
CA VAL A 193 -5.40 14.56 -9.08
C VAL A 193 -6.20 13.46 -9.77
N VAL A 194 -6.54 12.39 -9.04
CA VAL A 194 -7.07 11.14 -9.64
C VAL A 194 -8.56 10.93 -9.42
N ALA A 195 -9.17 11.57 -8.42
CA ALA A 195 -10.54 11.32 -8.01
C ALA A 195 -11.43 12.57 -8.02
N ASP A 196 -11.09 13.59 -7.22
CA ASP A 196 -11.88 14.82 -7.15
C ASP A 196 -11.01 16.03 -6.82
N ARG A 197 -10.84 16.91 -7.82
CA ARG A 197 -10.05 18.14 -7.73
C ARG A 197 -10.49 19.09 -6.62
N LYS A 198 -11.77 19.04 -6.20
CA LYS A 198 -12.35 19.91 -5.18
C LYS A 198 -12.49 19.24 -3.81
N ALA A 199 -12.00 18.00 -3.66
CA ALA A 199 -12.13 17.24 -2.43
C ALA A 199 -11.65 18.03 -1.21
N VAL A 200 -12.40 17.88 -0.12
CA VAL A 200 -12.04 18.33 1.23
C VAL A 200 -11.82 17.12 2.13
N ALA A 201 -11.18 17.32 3.27
CA ALA A 201 -10.95 16.23 4.22
C ALA A 201 -12.30 15.74 4.79
N GLY A 202 -12.42 14.43 5.01
CA GLY A 202 -13.65 13.77 5.45
C GLY A 202 -14.01 12.56 4.58
N VAL A 203 -15.24 12.07 4.79
CA VAL A 203 -15.85 11.03 3.95
C VAL A 203 -16.04 11.57 2.53
N GLN A 204 -15.80 10.73 1.53
CA GLN A 204 -15.96 11.06 0.13
C GLN A 204 -17.19 10.34 -0.47
N ASP A 205 -17.86 10.99 -1.42
CA ASP A 205 -18.98 10.37 -2.15
C ASP A 205 -18.51 9.21 -3.06
N ARG A 206 -17.27 9.29 -3.55
CA ARG A 206 -16.66 8.27 -4.40
C ARG A 206 -16.09 7.13 -3.54
N THR A 207 -16.61 5.93 -3.76
CA THR A 207 -16.00 4.68 -3.28
C THR A 207 -14.82 4.27 -4.16
N LEU A 208 -13.93 3.40 -3.65
CA LEU A 208 -12.84 2.81 -4.41
C LEU A 208 -12.90 1.29 -4.32
N GLY A 209 -13.08 0.59 -5.44
CA GLY A 209 -13.29 -0.86 -5.44
C GLY A 209 -14.52 -1.30 -4.64
N GLY A 210 -15.54 -0.44 -4.56
CA GLY A 210 -16.75 -0.64 -3.74
C GLY A 210 -16.59 -0.32 -2.25
N VAL A 211 -15.41 0.15 -1.81
CA VAL A 211 -15.12 0.45 -0.41
C VAL A 211 -15.28 1.95 -0.11
N PRO A 212 -15.87 2.33 1.05
CA PRO A 212 -15.95 3.72 1.49
C PRO A 212 -14.57 4.38 1.64
N VAL A 213 -14.48 5.66 1.26
CA VAL A 213 -13.23 6.42 1.30
C VAL A 213 -13.32 7.60 2.27
N TYR A 214 -12.31 7.71 3.12
CA TYR A 214 -11.99 8.89 3.92
C TYR A 214 -10.70 9.53 3.39
N VAL A 215 -10.65 10.86 3.32
CA VAL A 215 -9.44 11.60 2.95
C VAL A 215 -9.06 12.53 4.09
N MET A 216 -7.79 12.54 4.48
CA MET A 216 -7.30 13.38 5.56
C MET A 216 -6.08 14.22 5.15
N PRO A 217 -5.75 15.30 5.88
CA PRO A 217 -4.54 16.08 5.64
C PRO A 217 -3.26 15.23 5.70
N SER A 218 -2.19 15.73 5.07
CA SER A 218 -0.88 15.05 5.13
C SER A 218 -0.34 15.05 6.56
N THR A 219 0.20 13.91 6.99
CA THR A 219 0.88 13.72 8.29
C THR A 219 2.32 14.24 8.30
N SER A 220 2.87 14.61 7.14
CA SER A 220 4.23 15.17 7.02
C SER A 220 4.38 16.41 7.90
N GLY A 221 5.50 16.53 8.62
CA GLY A 221 5.82 17.72 9.42
C GLY A 221 5.92 19.01 8.62
N LEU A 222 6.08 18.92 7.29
CA LEU A 222 6.04 20.08 6.39
C LEU A 222 4.63 20.68 6.26
N ASN A 223 3.58 19.92 6.60
CA ASN A 223 2.21 20.43 6.65
C ASN A 223 1.98 21.21 7.97
N ALA A 224 2.24 22.52 7.95
CA ALA A 224 2.06 23.38 9.11
C ALA A 224 0.59 23.61 9.51
N HIS A 225 -0.37 23.26 8.65
CA HIS A 225 -1.79 23.55 8.84
C HIS A 225 -2.55 22.52 9.68
N SER A 226 -1.96 21.35 9.96
CA SER A 226 -2.61 20.29 10.74
C SER A 226 -1.75 19.96 11.94
N ARG A 227 -2.31 20.08 13.14
CA ARG A 227 -1.67 19.69 14.41
C ARG A 227 -1.88 18.20 14.66
N LEU A 228 -1.16 17.67 15.65
CA LEU A 228 -1.28 16.26 16.03
C LEU A 228 -2.72 15.90 16.43
N ASP A 229 -3.38 16.76 17.19
CA ASP A 229 -4.77 16.54 17.62
C ASP A 229 -5.74 16.52 16.44
N ASP A 230 -5.55 17.39 15.45
CA ASP A 230 -6.36 17.42 14.23
C ASP A 230 -6.21 16.11 13.44
N LEU A 231 -4.97 15.64 13.27
CA LEU A 231 -4.68 14.37 12.58
C LEU A 231 -5.25 13.18 13.35
N THR A 232 -5.20 13.22 14.69
CA THR A 232 -5.79 12.21 15.56
C THR A 232 -7.31 12.16 15.41
N ALA A 233 -7.97 13.31 15.34
CA ALA A 233 -9.41 13.40 15.10
C ALA A 233 -9.81 12.82 13.74
N HIS A 234 -9.05 13.11 12.68
CA HIS A 234 -9.26 12.50 11.37
C HIS A 234 -9.11 10.98 11.39
N PHE A 235 -8.09 10.46 12.07
CA PHE A 235 -7.91 9.02 12.20
C PHE A 235 -9.02 8.34 13.01
N ARG A 236 -9.51 8.98 14.07
CA ARG A 236 -10.69 8.48 14.81
C ARG A 236 -11.91 8.41 13.90
N ALA A 237 -12.21 9.47 13.16
CA ALA A 237 -13.34 9.51 12.23
C ALA A 237 -13.22 8.44 11.11
N ALA A 238 -12.01 8.21 10.58
CA ALA A 238 -11.78 7.15 9.60
C ALA A 238 -11.96 5.75 10.22
N GLY A 239 -11.56 5.57 11.48
CA GLY A 239 -11.81 4.33 12.23
C GLY A 239 -13.29 4.10 12.52
N GLU A 240 -14.01 5.13 12.94
CA GLU A 240 -15.47 5.07 13.18
C GLU A 240 -16.24 4.71 11.91
N LEU A 241 -15.84 5.27 10.76
CA LEU A 241 -16.39 4.89 9.46
C LEU A 241 -16.20 3.38 9.18
N ALA A 242 -15.03 2.83 9.53
CA ALA A 242 -14.73 1.41 9.37
C ALA A 242 -15.53 0.50 10.30
N ASP A 243 -15.92 1.00 11.48
CA ASP A 243 -16.69 0.24 12.47
C ASP A 243 -18.20 0.27 12.20
N GLY A 244 -18.67 1.25 11.42
CA GLY A 244 -20.06 1.36 10.98
C GLY A 244 -20.38 0.69 9.64
N ALA A 245 -19.37 0.19 8.93
CA ALA A 245 -19.47 -0.43 7.60
C ALA A 245 -19.79 -1.94 7.63
#